data_AF-A0A0B7H306-F1
#
_entry.id   AF-A0A0B7H306-F1
#
_cell.length_a   1.000
_cell.length_b   1.000
_cell.length_c   1.000
_cell.angle_alpha   90.00
_cell.angle_beta   90.00
_cell.angle_gamma   90.00
#
_symmetry.space_group_name_H-M   'P 1'
#
loop_
_entity.id
_entity.type
_entity.pdbx_description
1 polymer ?
#
loop_
_entity_poly.entity_id
_entity_poly.type
_entity_poly.pdbx_seq_one_letter_code
_entity_poly.pdbx_strand_id
1 'polypeptide(L)'
;MRLHKNLTDAVIEGLGLIFNENRYADKTVEKLLKKDKRWGARDRAFIAETIYDIVRWKRLYAEIAEVKAPFSVHDLRRMFAVWAVLKGIPPTRLVVF
;
A
#
# COMPACT_ATOMS: atom_id res chain seq x y z
N MET A 1 -3.66 -1.86 -15.69
CA MET A 1 -3.06 -2.56 -14.54
C MET A 1 -4.07 -3.55 -13.97
N ARG A 2 -3.71 -4.83 -13.83
CA ARG A 2 -4.48 -5.79 -13.02
C ARG A 2 -3.78 -5.88 -11.67
N LEU A 3 -4.51 -5.65 -10.58
CA LEU A 3 -3.97 -5.74 -9.23
C LEU A 3 -3.93 -7.22 -8.84
N HIS A 4 -2.73 -7.73 -8.61
CA HIS A 4 -2.55 -9.08 -8.09
C HIS A 4 -2.56 -9.02 -6.57
N LYS A 5 -3.36 -9.89 -5.93
CA LYS A 5 -3.52 -9.97 -4.48
C LYS A 5 -2.17 -9.97 -3.73
N ASN A 6 -1.17 -10.68 -4.24
CA ASN A 6 0.18 -10.73 -3.67
C ASN A 6 0.84 -9.33 -3.55
N LEU A 7 0.74 -8.51 -4.60
CA LEU A 7 1.35 -7.17 -4.61
C LEU A 7 0.62 -6.22 -3.66
N THR A 8 -0.71 -6.26 -3.66
CA THR A 8 -1.52 -5.46 -2.73
C THR A 8 -1.22 -5.85 -1.29
N ASP A 9 -1.16 -7.15 -0.98
CA ASP A 9 -0.84 -7.63 0.37
C ASP A 9 0.57 -7.17 0.81
N ALA A 10 1.55 -7.16 -0.09
CA ALA A 10 2.88 -6.62 0.19
C ALA A 10 2.88 -5.10 0.48
N VAL A 11 2.05 -4.33 -0.23
CA VAL A 11 1.86 -2.90 0.07
C VAL A 11 1.26 -2.71 1.46
N ILE A 12 0.21 -3.47 1.79
CA ILE A 12 -0.46 -3.39 3.11
C ILE A 12 0.51 -3.78 4.25
N GLU A 13 1.30 -4.83 4.08
CA GLU A 13 2.36 -5.22 5.03
C GLU A 13 3.34 -4.06 5.23
N GLY A 14 3.83 -3.45 4.14
CA GLY A 14 4.76 -2.31 4.20
C GLY A 14 4.19 -1.10 4.92
N LEU A 15 2.94 -0.74 4.62
CA LEU A 15 2.29 0.39 5.28
C LEU A 15 2.11 0.15 6.78
N GLY A 16 1.80 -1.08 7.20
CA GLY A 16 1.73 -1.44 8.62
C GLY A 16 3.07 -1.24 9.33
N LEU A 17 4.16 -1.71 8.73
CA LEU A 17 5.52 -1.51 9.26
C LEU A 17 5.89 -0.03 9.38
N ILE A 18 5.52 0.79 8.40
CA ILE A 18 5.87 2.22 8.39
C ILE A 18 4.99 3.00 9.37
N PHE A 19 3.68 2.80 9.33
CA PHE A 19 2.74 3.64 10.08
C PHE A 19 2.57 3.23 11.55
N ASN A 20 2.68 1.94 11.87
CA ASN A 20 2.48 1.44 13.23
C ASN A 20 3.81 1.15 13.93
N GLU A 21 4.82 0.63 13.23
CA GLU A 21 6.14 0.32 13.83
C GLU A 21 7.17 1.45 13.64
N ASN A 22 6.77 2.61 13.08
CA ASN A 22 7.66 3.75 12.80
C ASN A 22 8.93 3.37 12.01
N ARG A 23 8.86 2.35 11.14
CA ARG A 23 10.00 2.00 10.28
C ARG A 23 10.16 3.03 9.16
N TYR A 24 11.42 3.29 8.80
CA TYR A 24 11.73 4.12 7.63
C TYR A 24 11.19 3.47 6.34
N ALA A 25 10.59 4.29 5.49
CA ALA A 25 9.92 3.84 4.28
C ALA A 25 10.90 3.21 3.27
N ASP A 26 12.06 3.83 3.07
CA ASP A 26 13.12 3.33 2.17
C ASP A 26 13.61 1.94 2.60
N LYS A 27 13.88 1.76 3.90
CA LYS A 27 14.34 0.48 4.45
C LYS A 27 13.25 -0.59 4.39
N THR A 28 11.99 -0.19 4.57
CA THR A 28 10.85 -1.11 4.49
C THR A 28 10.64 -1.60 3.06
N VAL A 29 10.65 -0.70 2.08
CA VAL A 29 10.54 -1.04 0.66
C VAL A 29 11.70 -1.94 0.24
N GLU A 30 12.94 -1.60 0.61
CA GLU A 30 14.11 -2.42 0.29
C GLU A 30 13.98 -3.84 0.86
N LYS A 31 13.53 -3.98 2.12
CA LYS A 31 13.31 -5.28 2.76
C LYS A 31 12.21 -6.09 2.06
N LEU A 32 11.09 -5.46 1.71
CA LEU A 32 9.98 -6.12 0.99
C LEU A 32 10.44 -6.64 -0.38
N LEU A 33 11.13 -5.81 -1.17
CA LEU A 33 11.58 -6.20 -2.51
C LEU A 33 12.68 -7.28 -2.50
N LYS A 34 13.40 -7.45 -1.38
CA LYS A 34 14.33 -8.56 -1.17
C LYS A 34 13.64 -9.85 -0.72
N LYS A 35 12.46 -9.75 -0.09
CA LYS A 35 11.68 -10.89 0.44
C LYS A 35 11.21 -11.82 -0.68
N ASP A 36 10.71 -11.27 -1.79
CA ASP A 36 10.26 -12.05 -2.95
C ASP A 36 11.06 -11.69 -4.21
N LYS A 37 11.89 -12.64 -4.66
CA LYS A 37 12.71 -12.48 -5.87
C LYS A 37 11.93 -12.67 -7.17
N ARG A 38 10.70 -13.20 -7.12
CA ARG A 38 9.87 -13.49 -8.31
C ARG A 38 9.25 -12.23 -8.91
N TRP A 39 9.16 -11.14 -8.14
CA TRP A 39 8.64 -9.87 -8.63
C TRP A 39 9.55 -9.25 -9.69
N GLY A 40 8.98 -9.01 -10.87
CA GLY A 40 9.66 -8.36 -11.98
C GLY A 40 9.78 -6.84 -11.79
N ALA A 41 10.42 -6.15 -12.73
CA ALA A 41 10.63 -4.70 -12.65
C ALA A 41 9.33 -3.90 -12.47
N ARG A 42 8.25 -4.32 -13.16
CA ARG A 42 6.93 -3.67 -13.08
C ARG A 42 6.29 -3.83 -11.70
N ASP A 43 6.36 -5.02 -11.13
CA ASP A 43 5.80 -5.31 -9.79
C ASP A 43 6.53 -4.53 -8.70
N ARG A 44 7.87 -4.47 -8.81
CA ARG A 44 8.73 -3.70 -7.90
C ARG A 44 8.42 -2.22 -7.96
N ALA A 45 8.30 -1.67 -9.17
CA ALA A 45 7.92 -0.28 -9.38
C ALA A 45 6.55 0.03 -8.75
N PHE A 46 5.56 -0.85 -8.99
CA PHE A 46 4.23 -0.71 -8.39
C PHE A 46 4.27 -0.67 -6.86
N ILE A 47 4.96 -1.61 -6.22
CA ILE A 47 5.06 -1.68 -4.75
C ILE A 47 5.71 -0.39 -4.20
N ALA A 48 6.86 -0.01 -4.76
CA ALA A 48 7.61 1.16 -4.29
C ALA A 48 6.81 2.45 -4.47
N GLU A 49 6.29 2.70 -5.68
CA GLU A 49 5.52 3.91 -5.99
C GLU A 49 4.29 4.02 -5.08
N THR A 50 3.53 2.94 -4.93
CA THR A 50 2.30 2.93 -4.12
C THR A 50 2.60 3.21 -2.65
N ILE A 51 3.62 2.56 -2.08
CA ILE A 51 4.00 2.79 -0.67
C ILE A 51 4.43 4.25 -0.49
N TYR A 52 5.30 4.78 -1.34
CA TYR A 52 5.75 6.17 -1.20
C TYR A 52 4.63 7.18 -1.35
N ASP A 53 3.70 6.96 -2.28
CA ASP A 53 2.56 7.86 -2.49
C ASP A 53 1.62 7.87 -1.28
N ILE A 54 1.28 6.68 -0.75
CA ILE A 54 0.44 6.55 0.45
C ILE A 54 1.12 7.12 1.70
N VAL A 55 2.43 6.91 1.86
CA VAL A 55 3.20 7.51 2.95
C VAL A 55 3.22 9.04 2.83
N ARG A 56 3.41 9.57 1.63
CA ARG A 56 3.44 11.02 1.34
C ARG A 56 2.12 11.70 1.68
N TRP A 57 1.00 11.06 1.36
CA TRP A 57 -0.35 11.62 1.56
C TRP A 57 -1.12 10.96 2.72
N LYS A 58 -0.40 10.38 3.69
CA LYS A 58 -0.97 9.63 4.82
C LYS A 58 -2.18 10.31 5.45
N ARG A 59 -2.07 11.60 5.77
CA ARG A 59 -3.13 12.38 6.44
C ARG A 59 -4.37 12.51 5.58
N LEU A 60 -4.20 12.81 4.29
CA LEU A 60 -5.31 12.95 3.34
C LEU A 60 -6.05 11.62 3.17
N TYR A 61 -5.31 10.53 2.95
CA TYR A 61 -5.93 9.22 2.75
C TYR A 61 -6.58 8.67 4.01
N ALA A 62 -6.02 8.94 5.18
CA ALA A 62 -6.64 8.59 6.46
C ALA A 62 -7.94 9.37 6.69
N GLU A 63 -7.97 10.65 6.36
CA GLU A 63 -9.16 11.50 6.47
C GLU A 63 -10.30 11.00 5.55
N ILE A 64 -10.02 10.77 4.27
CA ILE A 64 -11.02 10.28 3.30
C ILE A 64 -11.50 8.88 3.67
N ALA A 65 -10.62 8.02 4.21
CA ALA A 65 -10.99 6.69 4.65
C ALA A 65 -11.69 6.66 6.01
N GLU A 66 -11.77 7.80 6.72
CA GLU A 66 -12.30 7.93 8.08
C GLU A 66 -11.62 6.99 9.10
N VAL A 67 -10.30 6.80 8.96
CA VAL A 67 -9.52 5.91 9.82
C VAL A 67 -8.48 6.67 10.63
N LYS A 68 -8.16 6.17 11.83
CA LYS A 68 -7.20 6.78 12.76
C LYS A 68 -6.19 5.74 13.23
N ALA A 69 -5.00 6.22 13.60
CA ALA A 69 -3.96 5.36 14.16
C ALA A 69 -4.36 4.87 15.58
N PRO A 70 -3.93 3.67 15.99
CA PRO A 70 -3.17 2.67 15.23
C PRO A 70 -4.01 2.02 14.12
N PHE A 71 -3.40 1.75 12.96
CA PHE A 71 -4.13 1.25 11.79
C PHE A 71 -4.21 -0.28 11.81
N SER A 72 -5.42 -0.84 11.72
CA SER A 72 -5.60 -2.26 11.43
C SER A 72 -5.29 -2.58 9.97
N VAL A 73 -5.12 -3.87 9.64
CA VAL A 73 -4.99 -4.31 8.23
C VAL A 73 -6.18 -3.84 7.39
N HIS A 74 -7.38 -3.83 7.97
CA HIS A 74 -8.58 -3.34 7.31
C HIS A 74 -8.50 -1.83 7.02
N ASP A 75 -8.03 -1.03 7.98
CA ASP A 75 -7.86 0.42 7.79
C ASP A 75 -6.84 0.73 6.69
N LEU A 76 -5.73 0.00 6.66
CA LEU A 76 -4.73 0.12 5.60
C LEU A 76 -5.30 -0.26 4.22
N ARG A 77 -6.16 -1.28 4.14
CA ARG A 77 -6.87 -1.63 2.90
C ARG A 77 -7.83 -0.53 2.47
N ARG A 78 -8.52 0.15 3.39
CA ARG A 78 -9.36 1.32 3.08
C ARG A 78 -8.52 2.47 2.52
N MET A 79 -7.38 2.77 3.14
CA MET A 79 -6.45 3.79 2.63
C MET A 79 -5.91 3.43 1.23
N PHE A 80 -5.60 2.16 0.99
CA PHE A 80 -5.21 1.68 -0.34
C PHE A 80 -6.36 1.82 -1.35
N ALA A 81 -7.59 1.51 -0.97
CA ALA A 81 -8.76 1.67 -1.82
C ALA A 81 -9.00 3.15 -2.19
N VAL A 82 -8.84 4.08 -1.24
CA VAL A 82 -8.87 5.52 -1.50
C VAL A 82 -7.82 5.91 -2.54
N TRP A 83 -6.57 5.49 -2.34
CA TRP A 83 -5.49 5.72 -3.32
C TRP A 83 -5.86 5.17 -4.70
N ALA A 84 -6.38 3.94 -4.78
CA ALA A 84 -6.72 3.31 -6.04
C ALA A 84 -7.84 4.07 -6.79
N VAL A 85 -8.87 4.50 -6.07
CA VAL A 85 -9.97 5.30 -6.64
C VAL A 85 -9.45 6.64 -7.17
N LEU A 86 -8.60 7.33 -6.40
CA LEU A 86 -8.02 8.61 -6.82
C LEU A 86 -7.07 8.47 -8.02
N LYS A 87 -6.44 7.30 -8.20
CA LYS A 87 -5.65 6.97 -9.40
C LYS A 87 -6.49 6.55 -10.61
N GLY A 88 -7.82 6.59 -10.51
CA GLY A 88 -8.72 6.15 -11.58
C GLY A 88 -8.75 4.63 -11.79
N ILE A 89 -8.32 3.85 -10.79
CA ILE A 89 -8.43 2.39 -10.82
C ILE A 89 -9.83 2.02 -10.33
N PRO A 90 -10.68 1.41 -11.19
CA PRO A 90 -12.06 1.15 -10.83
C PRO A 90 -12.16 0.12 -9.69
N PRO A 91 -13.10 0.28 -8.74
CA PRO A 91 -13.30 -0.63 -7.62
C PRO A 91 -13.60 -2.07 -8.05
N THR A 92 -14.20 -2.27 -9.22
CA THR A 92 -14.46 -3.61 -9.80
C THR A 92 -13.18 -4.39 -10.13
N ARG A 93 -12.02 -3.72 -10.19
CA ARG A 93 -10.70 -4.35 -10.33
C ARG A 93 -9.95 -4.49 -9.00
N LEU A 94 -10.50 -3.96 -7.91
CA LEU A 94 -10.11 -4.27 -6.54
C LEU A 94 -10.80 -5.59 -6.17
N VAL A 95 -10.30 -6.69 -6.74
CA VAL A 95 -10.57 -8.00 -6.15
C VAL A 95 -9.92 -7.93 -4.76
N VAL A 96 -10.69 -8.20 -3.70
CA VAL A 96 -10.30 -8.08 -2.27
C VAL A 96 -10.82 -6.79 -1.59
N PHE A 97 -12.11 -6.81 -1.27
CA PHE A 97 -12.59 -6.39 0.05
C PHE A 97 -12.73 -7.64 0.92
#